data_AF-A0A2T2TLV5-F1
#
_entry.id   AF-A0A2T2TLV5-F1
#
_cell.length_a   1.000
_cell.length_b   1.000
_cell.length_c   1.000
_cell.angle_alpha   90.00
_cell.angle_beta   90.00
_cell.angle_gamma   90.00
#
_symmetry.space_group_name_H-M   'P 1'
#
loop_
_entity.id
_entity.type
_entity.pdbx_description
1 polymer ?
#
loop_
_entity_poly.entity_id
_entity_poly.type
_entity_poly.pdbx_seq_one_letter_code
_entity_poly.pdbx_strand_id
1 'polypeptide(L)'
;MNYFRTAGLMAILMVLFALVGSVLGGTNGMLIAFGVAIVMNAGSYWFSDKVVLKMYGAEIVDRADAPELYDVVDRLRRRADLPMPRVAVIPSDQPNAFATGRNPQHAVVAVTKGITRMLDQDELEGVIAHELAHVKNRDILTSSIAATMAAAITLLARFGFFFGGD
;
A
#
# COMPACT_ATOMS: atom_id res chain seq x y z
N MET A 1 -2.39 -18.87 -2.00
CA MET A 1 -3.64 -18.34 -2.60
C MET A 1 -3.53 -16.89 -3.07
N ASN A 2 -2.65 -16.04 -2.50
CA ASN A 2 -2.62 -14.60 -2.83
C ASN A 2 -1.95 -14.23 -4.15
N TYR A 3 -0.90 -14.93 -4.58
CA TYR A 3 -0.20 -14.61 -5.84
C TYR A 3 -1.10 -14.67 -7.08
N PHE A 4 -2.05 -15.61 -7.13
CA PHE A 4 -3.03 -15.68 -8.23
C PHE A 4 -3.96 -14.48 -8.26
N ARG A 5 -4.42 -14.00 -7.09
CA ARG A 5 -5.24 -12.79 -7.00
C ARG A 5 -4.45 -11.56 -7.40
N THR A 6 -3.21 -11.44 -6.90
CA THR A 6 -2.31 -10.34 -7.27
C THR A 6 -2.02 -10.31 -8.77
N ALA A 7 -1.68 -11.46 -9.37
CA ALA A 7 -1.43 -11.56 -10.80
C ALA A 7 -2.68 -11.23 -11.64
N GLY A 8 -3.86 -11.69 -11.19
CA GLY A 8 -5.13 -11.34 -11.82
C GLY A 8 -5.40 -9.84 -11.80
N LEU A 9 -5.19 -9.17 -10.66
CA LEU A 9 -5.35 -7.72 -10.52
C LEU A 9 -4.38 -6.94 -11.44
N MET A 10 -3.12 -7.35 -11.50
CA MET A 10 -2.13 -6.76 -12.42
C MET A 10 -2.52 -6.94 -13.89
N ALA A 11 -3.00 -8.12 -14.28
CA ALA A 11 -3.45 -8.41 -15.63
C ALA A 11 -4.67 -7.56 -16.02
N ILE A 12 -5.66 -7.44 -15.12
CA ILE A 12 -6.83 -6.57 -15.32
C ILE A 12 -6.39 -5.11 -15.53
N LEU A 13 -5.42 -4.62 -14.73
CA LEU A 13 -4.89 -3.27 -14.88
C LEU A 13 -4.24 -3.07 -16.26
N MET A 14 -3.43 -4.03 -16.72
CA MET A 14 -2.81 -3.96 -18.06
C MET A 14 -3.85 -3.91 -19.18
N VAL A 15 -4.88 -4.75 -19.11
CA VAL A 15 -5.98 -4.76 -20.09
C VAL A 15 -6.74 -3.44 -20.08
N LEU A 16 -7.05 -2.89 -18.90
CA LEU A 16 -7.74 -1.61 -18.77
C LEU A 16 -6.97 -0.48 -19.44
N PHE A 17 -5.67 -0.35 -19.14
CA PHE A 17 -4.83 0.68 -19.75
C PHE A 17 -4.70 0.50 -21.26
N ALA A 18 -4.54 -0.73 -21.74
CA ALA A 18 -4.48 -1.01 -23.18
C ALA A 18 -5.77 -0.61 -23.90
N LEU A 19 -6.95 -0.93 -23.33
CA LEU A 19 -8.24 -0.54 -23.89
C LEU A 19 -8.40 0.98 -23.93
N VAL A 20 -8.12 1.68 -22.83
CA VAL A 20 -8.20 3.15 -22.80
C VAL A 20 -7.23 3.78 -23.79
N GLY A 21 -5.99 3.29 -23.86
CA GLY A 21 -5.00 3.74 -24.84
C GLY A 21 -5.45 3.52 -26.28
N SER A 22 -6.12 2.40 -26.55
CA SER A 22 -6.64 2.10 -27.89
C SER A 22 -7.76 3.04 -28.32
N VAL A 23 -8.66 3.42 -27.40
CA VAL A 23 -9.75 4.36 -27.68
C VAL A 23 -9.22 5.78 -27.91
N LEU A 24 -8.21 6.21 -27.14
CA LEU A 24 -7.69 7.57 -27.22
C LEU A 24 -6.71 7.81 -28.38
N GLY A 25 -5.96 6.78 -28.80
CA GLY A 25 -4.85 6.96 -29.76
C GLY A 25 -4.64 5.79 -30.72
N GLY A 26 -5.63 4.91 -30.88
CA GLY A 26 -5.53 3.73 -31.74
C GLY A 26 -4.40 2.79 -31.33
N THR A 27 -3.78 2.10 -32.29
CA THR A 27 -2.71 1.13 -32.03
C THR A 27 -1.49 1.75 -31.33
N ASN A 28 -1.11 2.98 -31.70
CA ASN A 28 0.01 3.68 -31.07
C ASN A 28 -0.30 4.09 -29.62
N GLY A 29 -1.51 4.59 -29.37
CA GLY A 29 -1.99 4.89 -28.01
C GLY A 29 -2.04 3.64 -27.13
N MET A 30 -2.49 2.51 -27.68
CA MET A 30 -2.48 1.21 -27.00
C MET A 30 -1.06 0.76 -26.62
N LEU A 31 -0.09 0.85 -27.54
CA LEU A 31 1.30 0.46 -27.26
C LEU A 31 1.94 1.34 -26.19
N ILE A 32 1.72 2.66 -26.26
CA ILE A 32 2.20 3.60 -25.24
C ILE A 32 1.56 3.29 -23.89
N ALA A 33 0.23 3.15 -23.84
CA ALA A 33 -0.49 2.86 -22.60
C ALA A 33 -0.10 1.50 -22.00
N PHE A 34 0.15 0.50 -22.83
CA PHE A 34 0.64 -0.81 -22.39
C PHE A 34 2.06 -0.71 -21.80
N GLY A 35 2.96 0.04 -22.43
CA GLY A 35 4.28 0.34 -21.88
C GLY A 35 4.20 1.06 -20.52
N VAL A 36 3.32 2.06 -20.41
CA VAL A 36 3.05 2.76 -19.14
C VAL A 36 2.49 1.79 -18.10
N ALA A 37 1.58 0.89 -18.46
CA ALA A 37 1.01 -0.10 -17.55
C ALA A 37 2.06 -1.08 -17.02
N ILE A 38 3.02 -1.51 -17.84
CA ILE A 38 4.15 -2.34 -17.38
C ILE A 38 5.00 -1.57 -16.38
N VAL A 39 5.36 -0.32 -16.72
CA VAL A 39 6.18 0.54 -15.83
C VAL A 39 5.43 0.82 -14.53
N MET A 40 4.13 1.07 -14.56
CA MET A 40 3.30 1.26 -13.36
C MET A 40 3.17 -0.02 -12.54
N ASN A 41 3.03 -1.20 -13.15
CA ASN A 41 2.96 -2.47 -12.43
C ASN A 41 4.29 -2.79 -11.73
N ALA A 42 5.40 -2.66 -12.46
CA ALA A 42 6.73 -2.77 -11.90
C ALA A 42 6.93 -1.75 -10.77
N GLY A 43 6.63 -0.48 -11.04
CA GLY A 43 6.71 0.61 -10.08
C GLY A 43 5.88 0.34 -8.83
N SER A 44 4.63 -0.11 -8.96
CA SER A 44 3.77 -0.47 -7.85
C SER A 44 4.37 -1.61 -7.02
N TYR A 45 4.87 -2.67 -7.66
CA TYR A 45 5.48 -3.79 -6.94
C TYR A 45 6.72 -3.39 -6.11
N TRP A 46 7.55 -2.47 -6.62
CA TRP A 46 8.78 -2.05 -5.95
C TRP A 46 8.65 -0.81 -5.04
N PHE A 47 7.65 0.04 -5.28
CA PHE A 47 7.52 1.34 -4.64
C PHE A 47 6.15 1.57 -3.97
N SER A 48 5.23 0.59 -3.94
CA SER A 48 3.90 0.79 -3.37
C SER A 48 3.95 1.28 -1.92
N ASP A 49 4.85 0.72 -1.11
CA ASP A 49 5.05 1.13 0.27
C ASP A 49 5.47 2.61 0.35
N LYS A 50 6.45 3.03 -0.46
CA LYS A 50 6.93 4.41 -0.47
C LYS A 50 5.86 5.39 -0.94
N VAL A 51 5.08 5.01 -1.94
CA VAL A 51 3.98 5.84 -2.46
C VAL A 51 2.91 6.03 -1.38
N VAL A 52 2.45 4.93 -0.76
CA VAL A 52 1.44 4.97 0.31
C VAL A 52 1.95 5.79 1.48
N LEU A 53 3.15 5.53 1.99
CA LEU A 53 3.72 6.27 3.11
C LEU A 53 3.82 7.77 2.80
N LYS A 54 4.26 8.13 1.58
CA LYS A 54 4.35 9.54 1.16
C LYS A 54 2.98 10.20 1.06
N MET A 55 1.96 9.49 0.56
CA MET A 55 0.58 10.01 0.49
C MET A 55 0.01 10.32 1.88
N TYR A 56 0.34 9.50 2.88
CA TYR A 56 -0.06 9.72 4.26
C TYR A 56 0.87 10.67 5.03
N GLY A 57 1.98 11.12 4.44
CA GLY A 57 2.99 11.91 5.16
C GLY A 57 3.61 11.13 6.34
N ALA A 58 3.74 9.81 6.19
CA ALA A 58 4.27 8.94 7.23
C ALA A 58 5.77 9.17 7.45
N GLU A 59 6.16 9.29 8.72
CA GLU A 59 7.55 9.44 9.15
C GLU A 59 8.05 8.08 9.65
N ILE A 60 9.14 7.57 9.06
CA ILE A 60 9.79 6.36 9.59
C ILE A 60 10.46 6.72 10.90
N VAL A 61 10.17 5.96 11.95
CA VAL A 61 10.68 6.17 13.29
C VAL A 61 11.59 5.02 13.71
N ASP A 62 12.63 5.36 14.44
CA ASP A 62 13.47 4.38 15.13
C ASP A 62 13.04 4.22 16.59
N ARG A 63 13.66 3.27 17.29
CA ARG A 63 13.37 3.00 18.71
C ARG A 63 13.59 4.24 19.59
N ALA A 64 14.48 5.15 19.20
CA ALA A 64 14.74 6.39 19.93
C ALA A 64 13.58 7.39 19.85
N ASP A 65 12.86 7.42 18.72
CA ASP A 65 11.79 8.39 18.47
C ASP A 65 10.46 7.93 19.10
N ALA A 66 10.18 6.62 19.07
CA ALA A 66 8.94 6.04 19.56
C ALA A 66 9.19 4.69 20.27
N PRO A 67 9.83 4.68 21.46
CA PRO A 67 10.29 3.46 22.12
C PRO A 67 9.16 2.48 22.44
N GLU A 68 8.02 2.97 22.93
CA GLU A 68 6.88 2.13 23.31
C GLU A 68 6.29 1.40 22.10
N LEU A 69 6.02 2.13 21.01
CA LEU A 69 5.52 1.55 19.76
C LEU A 69 6.50 0.56 19.17
N TYR A 70 7.79 0.93 19.13
CA TYR A 70 8.84 0.08 18.58
C TYR A 70 8.96 -1.23 19.39
N ASP A 71 8.86 -1.16 20.71
CA ASP A 71 8.95 -2.33 21.59
C ASP A 71 7.72 -3.24 21.50
N VAL A 72 6.53 -2.67 21.32
CA VAL A 72 5.30 -3.44 21.01
C VAL A 72 5.47 -4.21 19.69
N VAL A 73 5.88 -3.51 18.62
CA VAL A 73 6.13 -4.14 17.32
C VAL A 73 7.21 -5.21 17.41
N ASP A 74 8.32 -4.94 18.12
CA ASP A 74 9.43 -5.88 18.29
C ASP A 74 9.03 -7.13 19.07
N ARG A 75 8.23 -6.98 20.12
CA ARG A 75 7.69 -8.12 20.89
C ARG A 75 6.76 -8.97 20.04
N LEU A 76 5.82 -8.35 19.33
CA LEU A 76 4.84 -9.05 18.50
C LEU A 76 5.48 -9.72 17.30
N ARG A 77 6.40 -9.06 16.59
CA ARG A 77 7.07 -9.65 15.42
C ARG A 77 7.92 -10.86 15.83
N ARG A 78 8.54 -10.86 17.01
CA ARG A 78 9.22 -12.05 17.56
C ARG A 78 8.24 -13.20 17.83
N ARG A 79 7.09 -12.93 18.46
CA ARG A 79 6.04 -13.95 18.67
C ARG A 79 5.50 -14.52 17.35
N ALA A 80 5.44 -13.69 16.31
CA ALA A 80 4.95 -14.08 15.00
C ALA A 80 6.01 -14.73 14.09
N ASP A 81 7.28 -14.81 14.51
CA ASP A 81 8.44 -15.23 13.71
C ASP A 81 8.61 -14.40 12.42
N LEU A 82 8.60 -13.08 12.59
CA LEU A 82 8.75 -12.10 11.51
C LEU A 82 10.06 -11.31 11.64
N PRO A 83 10.67 -10.90 10.52
CA PRO A 83 11.72 -9.88 10.54
C PRO A 83 11.16 -8.57 11.09
N MET A 84 12.04 -7.69 11.60
CA MET A 84 11.61 -6.39 12.10
C MET A 84 11.07 -5.54 10.92
N PRO A 85 9.78 -5.18 10.91
CA PRO A 85 9.27 -4.24 9.93
C PRO A 85 9.78 -2.84 10.25
N ARG A 86 9.81 -1.95 9.25
CA ARG A 86 9.96 -0.52 9.54
C ARG A 86 8.73 -0.03 10.27
N VAL A 87 8.91 0.86 11.24
CA VAL A 87 7.81 1.47 11.99
C VAL A 87 7.64 2.88 11.48
N ALA A 88 6.39 3.30 11.27
CA ALA A 88 6.07 4.64 10.81
C ALA A 88 4.97 5.28 11.65
N VAL A 89 5.09 6.59 11.88
CA VAL A 89 4.06 7.40 12.53
C VAL A 89 3.50 8.40 11.52
N ILE A 90 2.18 8.46 11.44
CA ILE A 90 1.45 9.35 10.54
C ILE A 90 0.91 10.52 11.37
N PRO A 91 1.20 11.79 11.00
CA PRO A 91 0.71 12.96 11.70
C PRO A 91 -0.76 13.27 11.35
N SER A 92 -1.65 12.32 11.62
CA SER A 92 -3.10 12.47 11.46
C SER A 92 -3.82 12.16 12.75
N ASP A 93 -4.88 12.91 13.04
CA ASP A 93 -5.74 12.72 14.21
C ASP A 93 -6.80 11.64 13.97
N GLN A 94 -7.04 11.26 12.72
CA GLN A 94 -7.97 10.18 12.39
C GLN A 94 -7.34 8.83 12.82
N PRO A 95 -7.98 8.07 13.74
CA PRO A 95 -7.45 6.80 14.19
C PRO A 95 -7.33 5.80 13.05
N ASN A 96 -6.12 5.32 12.78
CA ASN A 96 -5.87 4.28 11.80
C ASN A 96 -4.52 3.60 12.07
N ALA A 97 -4.41 2.33 11.68
CA ALA A 97 -3.17 1.59 11.59
C ALA A 97 -3.25 0.65 10.39
N PHE A 98 -2.12 0.43 9.73
CA PHE A 98 -2.05 -0.52 8.62
C PHE A 98 -0.63 -1.04 8.43
N ALA A 99 -0.50 -2.21 7.82
CA ALA A 99 0.77 -2.69 7.30
C ALA A 99 0.83 -2.63 5.76
N THR A 100 1.98 -2.21 5.20
CA THR A 100 2.26 -2.20 3.76
C THR A 100 3.61 -2.87 3.45
N GLY A 101 3.87 -3.20 2.18
CA GLY A 101 5.11 -3.82 1.73
C GLY A 101 4.89 -5.03 0.82
N ARG A 102 5.93 -5.34 0.04
CA ARG A 102 5.89 -6.42 -0.97
C ARG A 102 6.09 -7.83 -0.39
N ASN A 103 6.74 -7.94 0.76
CA ASN A 103 7.01 -9.18 1.48
C ASN A 103 7.37 -8.86 2.95
N PRO A 104 7.44 -9.85 3.85
CA PRO A 104 7.76 -9.62 5.25
C PRO A 104 9.06 -8.86 5.50
N GLN A 105 10.10 -9.10 4.69
CA GLN A 105 11.41 -8.43 4.82
C GLN A 105 11.36 -6.93 4.46
N HIS A 106 10.33 -6.51 3.73
CA HIS A 106 10.14 -5.12 3.31
C HIS A 106 8.85 -4.52 3.89
N ALA A 107 8.33 -5.14 4.95
CA ALA A 107 7.11 -4.68 5.59
C ALA A 107 7.32 -3.36 6.32
N VAL A 108 6.27 -2.57 6.36
CA VAL A 108 6.16 -1.34 7.15
C VAL A 108 4.87 -1.40 7.92
N VAL A 109 4.93 -1.16 9.23
CA VAL A 109 3.75 -0.96 10.09
C VAL A 109 3.63 0.53 10.34
N ALA A 110 2.50 1.11 9.97
CA ALA A 110 2.22 2.53 10.14
C ALA A 110 1.02 2.73 11.07
N VAL A 111 1.15 3.67 12.01
CA VAL A 111 0.08 4.06 12.93
C VAL A 111 -0.12 5.58 12.89
N THR A 112 -1.34 6.06 13.07
CA THR A 112 -1.60 7.51 13.17
C THR A 112 -1.39 8.02 14.60
N LYS A 113 -1.05 9.29 14.77
CA LYS A 113 -1.04 9.92 16.11
C LYS A 113 -2.42 9.86 16.79
N GLY A 114 -3.49 9.85 16.00
CA GLY A 114 -4.86 9.65 16.46
C GLY A 114 -5.06 8.31 17.16
N ILE A 115 -4.62 7.19 16.55
CA ILE A 115 -4.85 5.86 17.14
C ILE A 115 -4.06 5.66 18.43
N THR A 116 -2.83 6.16 18.50
CA THR A 116 -1.98 6.03 19.71
C THR A 116 -2.47 6.86 20.89
N ARG A 117 -3.33 7.87 20.67
CA ARG A 117 -3.97 8.64 21.75
C ARG A 117 -5.35 8.11 22.12
N MET A 118 -5.99 7.38 21.21
CA MET A 118 -7.36 6.88 21.39
C MET A 118 -7.37 5.52 22.08
N LEU A 119 -6.44 4.64 21.72
CA LEU A 119 -6.36 3.29 22.24
C LEU A 119 -5.36 3.21 23.39
N ASP A 120 -5.65 2.35 24.36
CA ASP A 120 -4.66 1.95 25.35
C ASP A 120 -3.60 1.00 24.75
N GLN A 121 -2.62 0.63 25.56
CA GLN A 121 -1.49 -0.19 25.10
C GLN A 121 -1.92 -1.59 24.66
N ASP A 122 -2.88 -2.21 25.34
CA ASP A 122 -3.32 -3.58 25.06
C ASP A 122 -4.18 -3.61 23.79
N GLU A 123 -5.06 -2.63 23.63
CA GLU A 123 -5.85 -2.42 22.42
C GLU A 123 -4.96 -2.15 21.20
N LEU A 124 -3.95 -1.28 21.35
CA LEU A 124 -3.00 -0.99 20.29
C LEU A 124 -2.13 -2.21 19.94
N GLU A 125 -1.70 -3.01 20.94
CA GLU A 125 -1.01 -4.28 20.69
C GLU A 125 -1.90 -5.24 19.90
N GLY A 126 -3.19 -5.31 20.22
CA GLY A 126 -4.17 -6.12 19.46
C GLY A 126 -4.28 -5.69 17.99
N VAL A 127 -4.39 -4.39 17.72
CA VAL A 127 -4.44 -3.85 16.35
C VAL A 127 -3.14 -4.13 15.59
N ILE A 128 -1.98 -3.88 16.20
CA ILE A 128 -0.68 -4.14 15.56
C ILE A 128 -0.50 -5.64 15.30
N ALA A 129 -0.94 -6.50 16.22
CA ALA A 129 -0.88 -7.95 16.03
C ALA A 129 -1.72 -8.41 14.83
N HIS A 130 -2.91 -7.81 14.65
CA HIS A 130 -3.75 -8.05 13.48
C HIS A 130 -3.04 -7.65 12.18
N GLU A 131 -2.44 -6.47 12.13
CA GLU A 131 -1.69 -5.99 10.95
C GLU A 131 -0.44 -6.86 10.66
N LEU A 132 0.28 -7.29 11.69
CA LEU A 132 1.40 -8.22 11.54
C LEU A 132 0.96 -9.61 11.05
N ALA A 133 -0.26 -10.05 11.39
CA ALA A 133 -0.81 -11.28 10.83
C ALA A 133 -1.01 -11.16 9.31
N HIS A 134 -1.44 -10.00 8.80
CA HIS A 134 -1.48 -9.74 7.35
C HIS A 134 -0.09 -9.74 6.72
N VAL A 135 0.94 -9.23 7.41
CA VAL A 135 2.34 -9.33 6.95
C VAL A 135 2.74 -10.79 6.79
N LYS A 136 2.49 -11.60 7.82
CA LYS A 136 2.82 -13.03 7.83
C LYS A 136 2.12 -13.80 6.71
N ASN A 137 0.83 -13.53 6.51
CA ASN A 137 0.01 -14.20 5.50
C ASN A 137 0.24 -13.65 4.07
N ARG A 138 1.08 -12.61 3.93
CA ARG A 138 1.40 -11.97 2.64
C ARG A 138 0.17 -11.41 1.93
N ASP A 139 -0.84 -10.97 2.69
CA ASP A 139 -2.05 -10.34 2.14
C ASP A 139 -1.79 -8.89 1.69
N ILE A 140 -0.74 -8.28 2.25
CA ILE A 140 -0.39 -6.88 2.09
C ILE A 140 -0.03 -6.46 0.66
N LEU A 141 0.61 -7.36 -0.10
CA LEU A 141 0.94 -7.08 -1.49
C LEU A 141 -0.35 -6.90 -2.32
N THR A 142 -1.35 -7.74 -2.06
CA THR A 142 -2.63 -7.70 -2.76
C THR A 142 -3.39 -6.42 -2.45
N SER A 143 -3.45 -6.00 -1.18
CA SER A 143 -4.11 -4.75 -0.77
C SER A 143 -3.40 -3.51 -1.34
N SER A 144 -2.06 -3.50 -1.36
CA SER A 144 -1.26 -2.40 -1.91
C SER A 144 -1.47 -2.22 -3.43
N ILE A 145 -1.58 -3.33 -4.17
CA ILE A 145 -1.87 -3.31 -5.61
C ILE A 145 -3.31 -2.88 -5.86
N ALA A 146 -4.27 -3.37 -5.08
CA ALA A 146 -5.67 -2.93 -5.18
C ALA A 146 -5.81 -1.42 -4.94
N ALA A 147 -5.11 -0.86 -3.94
CA ALA A 147 -5.09 0.59 -3.69
C ALA A 147 -4.49 1.38 -4.88
N THR A 148 -3.40 0.86 -5.48
CA THR A 148 -2.80 1.47 -6.67
C THR A 148 -3.76 1.44 -7.86
N MET A 149 -4.51 0.35 -8.05
CA MET A 149 -5.54 0.26 -9.09
C MET A 149 -6.66 1.28 -8.88
N ALA A 150 -7.16 1.44 -7.64
CA ALA A 150 -8.18 2.42 -7.33
C ALA A 150 -7.72 3.86 -7.63
N ALA A 151 -6.46 4.18 -7.30
CA ALA A 151 -5.85 5.47 -7.63
C ALA A 151 -5.72 5.67 -9.16
N ALA A 152 -5.29 4.64 -9.90
CA ALA A 152 -5.18 4.69 -11.35
C ALA A 152 -6.54 4.89 -12.03
N ILE A 153 -7.58 4.14 -11.61
CA ILE A 153 -8.95 4.30 -12.11
C ILE A 153 -9.47 5.71 -11.83
N THR A 154 -9.22 6.23 -10.63
CA THR A 154 -9.60 7.60 -10.25
C THR A 154 -8.93 8.64 -11.14
N LEU A 155 -7.63 8.47 -11.44
CA LEU A 155 -6.90 9.35 -12.34
C LEU A 155 -7.47 9.31 -13.75
N LEU A 156 -7.76 8.11 -14.28
CA LEU A 156 -8.38 7.92 -15.59
C LEU A 156 -9.78 8.54 -15.66
N ALA A 157 -10.61 8.35 -14.62
CA ALA A 157 -11.94 8.96 -14.54
C ALA A 157 -11.86 10.50 -14.52
N ARG A 158 -10.93 11.06 -13.75
CA ARG A 158 -10.68 12.52 -13.72
C ARG A 158 -10.22 13.03 -15.08
N PHE A 159 -9.35 12.30 -15.77
CA PHE A 159 -8.89 12.64 -17.11
C PHE A 159 -10.07 12.61 -18.11
N GLY A 160 -10.92 11.57 -18.04
CA GLY A 160 -12.14 11.48 -18.85
C GLY A 160 -13.12 12.63 -18.61
N PHE A 161 -13.30 13.07 -17.36
CA PHE A 161 -14.11 14.25 -17.04
C PHE A 161 -13.51 15.56 -17.58
N PHE A 162 -12.17 15.68 -17.62
CA PHE A 162 -11.49 16.89 -18.08
C PHE A 162 -11.41 17.01 -19.61
N PHE A 163 -11.46 15.89 -20.33
CA PHE A 163 -11.32 15.83 -21.80
C PHE A 163 -12.58 15.34 -22.54
N GLY A 164 -13.60 14.87 -21.83
CA GLY A 164 -14.86 14.37 -22.39
C GLY A 164 -16.07 15.27 -22.13
N GLY A 165 -15.84 16.49 -21.63
CA GLY A 165 -16.87 17.51 -21.47
C GLY A 165 -16.90 18.47 -22.65
N ASP A 166 -17.47 18.01 -23.78
CA ASP A 166 -18.11 18.83 -24.80
C ASP A 166 -19.47 18.20 -25.14
#